data_AF-X7YJK6-F1
#
_entry.id   AF-X7YJK6-F1
#
_cell.length_a   1.000
_cell.length_b   1.000
_cell.length_c   1.000
_cell.angle_alpha   90.00
_cell.angle_beta   90.00
_cell.angle_gamma   90.00
#
_symmetry.space_group_name_H-M   'P 1'
#
loop_
_entity.id
_entity.type
_entity.pdbx_description
1 polymer ?
#
loop_
_entity_poly.entity_id
_entity_poly.type
_entity_poly.pdbx_seq_one_letter_code
_entity_poly.pdbx_strand_id
1 'polypeptide(L)'
;MLARKGRTLITENRLGLVQAAAGVDGSNVSAAELALLPVDPDASAATLRAELRERLGITVAVVITDTMGRAWRNGQTDAAVGSAGLAVLHSYAGIADPHGNELVVTEIAVADEVAAAADLVKGKLTGIPVAVVRGLHITDDGSTARRLIRAGTEDLFWLGTAEALDQGRRQAQLLRRSVRQFSEQPVPAHLIEDAVAEALTAPAPHHTRPARFVWLQTRSSAFGCWTACATSGGPTCSVTASPRRRRAAGGARPDPLRRTRSRHPDAGSRRRTQLSRCCPHRRRAHHVHRRGRCGRAGAAGGAGGARGGQLLDRLDHLRRRHSA
;
A
#
# COMPACT_ATOMS: atom_id res chain seq x y z
N MET A 1 -12.38 1.98 -5.21
CA MET A 1 -11.89 1.33 -3.97
C MET A 1 -10.54 0.74 -4.29
N LEU A 2 -9.49 1.07 -3.53
CA LEU A 2 -8.13 0.60 -3.80
C LEU A 2 -7.70 -0.53 -2.86
N ALA A 3 -8.17 -0.52 -1.62
CA ALA A 3 -7.88 -1.60 -0.69
C ALA A 3 -8.94 -1.65 0.42
N ARG A 4 -8.92 -2.75 1.18
CA ARG A 4 -9.78 -2.93 2.34
C ARG A 4 -8.98 -3.54 3.49
N LYS A 5 -9.14 -2.98 4.69
CA LYS A 5 -8.62 -3.54 5.94
C LYS A 5 -9.76 -3.66 6.95
N GLY A 6 -10.25 -4.88 7.16
CA GLY A 6 -11.41 -5.14 8.00
C GLY A 6 -12.66 -4.44 7.46
N ARG A 7 -13.18 -3.44 8.19
CA ARG A 7 -14.33 -2.62 7.76
C ARG A 7 -13.92 -1.32 7.06
N THR A 8 -12.65 -0.94 7.14
CA THR A 8 -12.14 0.30 6.57
C THR A 8 -11.78 0.11 5.11
N LEU A 9 -12.24 1.02 4.26
CA LEU A 9 -11.86 1.10 2.86
C LEU A 9 -10.75 2.13 2.67
N ILE A 10 -9.81 1.84 1.78
CA ILE A 10 -8.87 2.83 1.24
C ILE A 10 -9.44 3.27 -0.11
N THR A 11 -9.72 4.57 -0.21
CA THR A 11 -10.41 5.17 -1.36
C THR A 11 -9.81 6.52 -1.67
N GLU A 12 -9.76 6.86 -2.95
CA GLU A 12 -9.55 8.22 -3.41
C GLU A 12 -10.79 9.07 -3.08
N ASN A 13 -10.59 10.28 -2.58
CA ASN A 13 -11.65 11.25 -2.34
C ASN A 13 -11.69 12.32 -3.46
N ARG A 14 -12.62 13.27 -3.37
CA ARG A 14 -12.78 14.34 -4.38
C ARG A 14 -11.56 15.26 -4.55
N LEU A 15 -10.64 15.25 -3.58
CA LEU A 15 -9.42 16.04 -3.60
C LEU A 15 -8.26 15.28 -4.26
N GLY A 16 -8.45 14.00 -4.61
CA GLY A 16 -7.41 13.10 -5.12
C GLY A 16 -6.62 12.39 -4.01
N LEU A 17 -6.97 12.60 -2.73
CA LEU A 17 -6.27 11.96 -1.62
C LEU A 17 -6.70 10.50 -1.49
N VAL A 18 -5.73 9.58 -1.56
CA VAL A 18 -5.93 8.15 -1.35
C VAL A 18 -5.65 7.80 0.10
N GLN A 19 -6.71 7.63 0.90
CA GLN A 19 -6.55 7.32 2.31
C GLN A 19 -7.73 6.51 2.89
N ALA A 20 -7.62 6.16 4.17
CA ALA A 20 -8.65 5.43 4.89
C ALA A 20 -9.94 6.27 4.98
N ALA A 21 -11.09 5.63 4.73
CA ALA A 21 -12.41 6.25 4.83
C ALA A 21 -12.57 7.57 4.06
N ALA A 22 -11.79 7.78 2.98
CA ALA A 22 -11.77 9.02 2.20
C ALA A 22 -11.42 10.30 2.99
N GLY A 23 -10.79 10.16 4.17
CA GLY A 23 -10.51 11.28 5.09
C GLY A 23 -11.71 11.68 5.96
N VAL A 24 -12.76 10.85 6.01
CA VAL A 24 -13.87 11.02 6.95
C VAL A 24 -13.46 10.46 8.31
N ASP A 25 -13.51 11.30 9.35
CA ASP A 25 -13.12 10.93 10.70
C ASP A 25 -14.30 11.00 11.68
N GLY A 26 -14.41 10.00 12.55
CA GLY A 26 -15.34 9.97 13.68
C GLY A 26 -14.64 10.17 15.02
N SER A 27 -13.33 10.39 15.00
CA SER A 27 -12.53 10.69 16.18
C SER A 27 -12.54 12.19 16.51
N ASN A 28 -12.37 12.53 17.78
CA ASN A 28 -12.35 13.92 18.29
C ASN A 28 -13.59 14.77 17.94
N VAL A 29 -14.70 14.13 17.55
CA VAL A 29 -16.04 14.71 17.37
C VAL A 29 -17.04 13.99 18.27
N SER A 30 -18.26 14.52 18.39
CA SER A 30 -19.30 13.82 19.14
C SER A 30 -19.72 12.51 18.44
N ALA A 31 -20.25 11.55 19.19
CA ALA A 31 -20.58 10.21 18.66
C ALA A 31 -21.65 10.20 17.56
N ALA A 32 -22.36 11.30 17.36
CA ALA A 32 -23.38 11.46 16.31
C ALA A 32 -22.88 12.26 15.10
N GLU A 33 -21.60 12.66 15.10
CA GLU A 33 -21.02 13.54 14.09
C GLU A 33 -19.86 12.85 13.37
N LEU A 34 -19.55 13.38 12.19
CA LEU A 34 -18.39 13.00 11.40
C LEU A 34 -17.70 14.27 10.91
N ALA A 35 -16.38 14.32 11.04
CA ALA A 35 -15.55 15.35 10.44
C ALA A 35 -15.26 14.96 8.98
N LEU A 36 -15.52 15.89 8.08
CA LEU A 36 -15.09 15.82 6.68
C LEU A 36 -13.86 16.69 6.50
N LEU A 37 -12.99 16.33 5.56
CA LEU A 37 -11.96 17.23 5.09
C LEU A 37 -12.57 18.54 4.56
N PRO A 38 -11.84 19.67 4.65
CA PRO A 38 -12.23 20.92 4.00
C PRO A 38 -12.56 20.70 2.52
N VAL A 39 -13.53 21.47 2.00
CA VAL A 39 -13.93 21.40 0.59
C VAL A 39 -12.77 21.80 -0.32
N ASP A 40 -12.02 22.83 0.09
CA ASP A 40 -10.79 23.27 -0.54
C ASP A 40 -9.76 23.60 0.56
N PRO A 41 -8.90 22.64 0.94
CA PRO A 41 -7.91 22.83 2.00
C PRO A 41 -6.78 23.79 1.60
N ASP A 42 -6.44 23.89 0.31
CA ASP A 42 -5.46 24.87 -0.17
C ASP A 42 -5.99 26.30 -0.03
N ALA A 43 -7.26 26.54 -0.43
CA ALA A 43 -7.91 27.83 -0.22
C ALA A 43 -8.07 28.15 1.28
N SER A 44 -8.37 27.15 2.10
CA SER A 44 -8.45 27.32 3.56
C SER A 44 -7.09 27.76 4.14
N ALA A 45 -5.99 27.17 3.68
CA ALA A 45 -4.64 27.57 4.08
C ALA A 45 -4.30 29.00 3.64
N ALA A 46 -4.67 29.37 2.40
CA ALA A 46 -4.45 30.71 1.87
C ALA A 46 -5.22 31.79 2.66
N THR A 47 -6.48 31.53 2.99
CA THR A 47 -7.29 32.43 3.82
C THR A 47 -6.68 32.61 5.21
N LEU A 48 -6.33 31.51 5.89
CA LEU A 48 -5.68 31.57 7.20
C LEU A 48 -4.37 32.38 7.16
N ARG A 49 -3.55 32.18 6.12
CA ARG A 49 -2.31 32.95 5.91
C ARG A 49 -2.60 34.44 5.76
N ALA A 50 -3.58 34.82 4.94
CA ALA A 50 -3.96 36.20 4.71
C ALA A 50 -4.47 36.87 6.00
N GLU A 51 -5.33 36.18 6.75
CA GLU A 51 -5.86 36.68 8.02
C GLU A 51 -4.79 36.84 9.10
N LEU A 52 -3.84 35.91 9.19
CA LEU A 52 -2.69 36.03 10.10
C LEU A 52 -1.82 37.23 9.73
N ARG A 53 -1.62 37.48 8.43
CA ARG A 53 -0.89 38.65 7.95
C ARG A 53 -1.60 39.95 8.31
N GLU A 54 -2.91 40.02 8.08
CA GLU A 54 -3.72 41.20 8.37
C GLU A 54 -3.77 41.51 9.87
N ARG A 55 -4.02 40.49 10.70
CA ARG A 55 -4.24 40.67 12.14
C ARG A 55 -2.97 40.85 12.95
N LEU A 56 -1.88 40.18 12.54
CA LEU A 56 -0.64 40.10 13.34
C LEU A 56 0.55 40.74 12.63
N GLY A 57 0.43 41.15 11.36
CA GLY A 57 1.54 41.72 10.60
C GLY A 57 2.67 40.73 10.31
N ILE A 58 2.46 39.43 10.50
CA ILE A 58 3.47 38.38 10.27
C ILE A 58 3.23 37.68 8.93
N THR A 59 4.31 37.30 8.27
CA THR A 59 4.23 36.47 7.06
C THR A 59 4.66 35.06 7.42
N VAL A 60 3.77 34.10 7.21
CA VAL A 60 4.01 32.68 7.50
C VAL A 60 3.57 31.82 6.31
N ALA A 61 4.09 30.61 6.24
CA ALA A 61 3.46 29.52 5.50
C ALA A 61 2.40 28.86 6.37
N VAL A 62 1.37 28.30 5.75
CA VAL A 62 0.32 27.52 6.41
C VAL A 62 0.22 26.16 5.74
N VAL A 63 0.24 25.09 6.54
CA VAL A 63 0.01 23.71 6.09
C VAL A 63 -1.13 23.15 6.91
N ILE A 64 -2.19 22.69 6.23
CA ILE A 64 -3.28 21.92 6.82
C ILE A 64 -2.91 20.46 6.70
N THR A 65 -2.99 19.72 7.81
CA THR A 65 -2.56 18.34 7.89
C THR A 65 -3.69 17.41 8.27
N ASP A 66 -3.59 16.17 7.80
CA ASP A 66 -4.46 15.08 8.23
C ASP A 66 -3.63 13.82 8.45
N THR A 67 -4.10 12.96 9.35
CA THR A 67 -3.36 11.75 9.70
C THR A 67 -3.67 10.62 8.75
N MET A 68 -2.64 10.07 8.12
CA MET A 68 -2.79 8.97 7.18
C MET A 68 -1.79 7.82 7.41
N GLY A 69 -2.22 6.63 7.01
CA GLY A 69 -1.31 5.51 6.82
C GLY A 69 -0.51 5.66 5.52
N ARG A 70 0.51 4.82 5.32
CA ARG A 70 1.27 4.79 4.07
C ARG A 70 1.67 3.38 3.67
N ALA A 71 1.85 3.15 2.38
CA ALA A 71 2.19 1.84 1.85
C ALA A 71 3.46 1.27 2.51
N TRP A 72 3.45 -0.04 2.73
CA TRP A 72 4.60 -0.85 3.18
C TRP A 72 5.15 -0.54 4.58
N ARG A 73 4.55 0.39 5.34
CA ARG A 73 4.98 0.71 6.71
C ARG A 73 3.82 0.60 7.70
N ASN A 74 4.15 0.15 8.91
CA ASN A 74 3.23 0.19 10.05
C ASN A 74 3.28 1.58 10.69
N GLY A 75 2.14 2.03 11.21
CA GLY A 75 1.99 3.35 11.82
C GLY A 75 1.35 4.37 10.88
N GLN A 76 0.94 5.49 11.47
CA GLN A 76 0.38 6.64 10.78
C GLN A 76 1.30 7.85 11.02
N THR A 77 1.23 8.82 10.13
CA THR A 77 1.85 10.13 10.26
C THR A 77 0.92 11.15 9.62
N ASP A 78 1.03 12.40 10.01
CA ASP A 78 0.37 13.44 9.24
C ASP A 78 1.05 13.64 7.88
N ALA A 79 0.23 13.99 6.90
CA ALA A 79 0.66 14.53 5.62
C ALA A 79 -0.11 15.82 5.32
N ALA A 80 0.42 16.62 4.39
CA ALA A 80 -0.21 17.85 3.97
C ALA A 80 -1.44 17.55 3.09
N VAL A 81 -2.59 18.09 3.49
CA VAL A 81 -3.83 18.06 2.69
C VAL A 81 -4.17 19.41 2.07
N GLY A 82 -3.61 20.50 2.61
CA GLY A 82 -3.70 21.84 2.06
C GLY A 82 -2.46 22.67 2.40
N SER A 83 -2.06 23.60 1.55
CA SER A 83 -0.94 24.50 1.86
C SER A 83 -0.99 25.86 1.16
N ALA A 84 -0.33 26.83 1.77
CA ALA A 84 -0.09 28.16 1.17
C ALA A 84 1.20 28.79 1.72
N GLY A 85 1.94 29.48 0.84
CA GLY A 85 3.10 30.27 1.25
C GLY A 85 4.42 29.51 1.35
N LEU A 86 4.51 28.31 0.75
CA LEU A 86 5.74 27.52 0.65
C LEU A 86 5.73 26.64 -0.60
N ALA A 87 6.91 26.35 -1.12
CA ALA A 87 7.15 25.32 -2.11
C ALA A 87 6.93 23.95 -1.45
N VAL A 88 5.94 23.20 -1.95
CA VAL A 88 5.58 21.90 -1.36
C VAL A 88 6.54 20.78 -1.74
N LEU A 89 7.22 20.95 -2.88
CA LEU A 89 8.26 20.08 -3.39
C LEU A 89 9.56 20.86 -3.53
N HIS A 90 10.68 20.21 -3.19
CA HIS A 90 12.00 20.72 -3.46
C HIS A 90 12.76 19.72 -4.34
N SER A 91 12.99 20.10 -5.59
CA SER A 91 13.68 19.25 -6.59
C SER A 91 15.18 19.48 -6.56
N TYR A 92 15.94 18.39 -6.46
CA TYR A 92 17.38 18.36 -6.70
C TYR A 92 17.73 17.93 -8.13
N ALA A 93 16.74 17.77 -9.02
CA ALA A 93 16.99 17.32 -10.38
C ALA A 93 17.98 18.25 -11.10
N GLY A 94 19.03 17.67 -11.66
CA GLY A 94 20.08 18.43 -12.37
C GLY A 94 21.12 19.11 -11.45
N ILE A 95 21.02 18.91 -10.13
CA ILE A 95 22.06 19.36 -9.17
C ILE A 95 23.10 18.25 -9.02
N ALA A 96 24.37 18.62 -9.11
CA ALA A 96 25.47 17.71 -8.81
C ALA A 96 25.74 17.67 -7.30
N ASP A 97 25.91 16.47 -6.74
CA ASP A 97 26.39 16.29 -5.38
C ASP A 97 27.87 16.72 -5.24
N PRO A 98 28.43 16.79 -4.01
CA PRO A 98 29.84 17.13 -3.80
C PRO A 98 30.84 16.16 -4.46
N HIS A 99 30.39 15.02 -4.96
CA HIS A 99 31.19 14.02 -5.67
C HIS A 99 31.04 14.13 -7.20
N GLY A 100 30.25 15.08 -7.70
CA GLY A 100 30.00 15.30 -9.12
C GLY A 100 28.92 14.40 -9.72
N ASN A 101 28.16 13.66 -8.91
CA ASN A 101 27.04 12.85 -9.40
C ASN A 101 25.81 13.72 -9.57
N GLU A 102 25.18 13.67 -10.75
CA GLU A 102 23.89 14.32 -10.97
C GLU A 102 22.79 13.60 -10.19
N LEU A 103 21.99 14.35 -9.45
CA LEU A 103 20.81 13.85 -8.77
C LEU A 103 19.66 13.76 -9.78
N VAL A 104 19.32 12.53 -10.20
CA VAL A 104 18.39 12.28 -11.33
C VAL A 104 16.92 12.29 -10.90
N VAL A 105 16.60 11.86 -9.67
CA VAL A 105 15.22 11.73 -9.16
C VAL A 105 15.20 11.99 -7.67
N THR A 106 15.09 13.25 -7.25
CA THR A 106 14.92 13.56 -5.83
C THR A 106 14.10 14.83 -5.67
N GLU A 107 12.79 14.67 -5.55
CA GLU A 107 11.92 15.72 -5.05
C GLU A 107 11.59 15.41 -3.59
N ILE A 108 11.93 16.33 -2.70
CA ILE A 108 11.55 16.26 -1.28
C ILE A 108 10.16 16.86 -1.13
N ALA A 109 9.24 16.11 -0.53
CA ALA A 109 7.92 16.60 -0.12
C ALA A 109 8.03 17.44 1.16
N VAL A 110 8.52 18.67 1.03
CA VAL A 110 8.79 19.59 2.16
C VAL A 110 7.53 19.79 3.02
N ALA A 111 6.37 19.95 2.39
CA ALA A 111 5.12 20.14 3.13
C ALA A 111 4.72 18.89 3.95
N ASP A 112 5.00 17.69 3.46
CA ASP A 112 4.77 16.44 4.22
C ASP A 112 5.78 16.25 5.35
N GLU A 113 7.04 16.66 5.17
CA GLU A 113 8.03 16.65 6.26
C GLU A 113 7.62 17.60 7.39
N VAL A 114 7.14 18.81 7.04
CA VAL A 114 6.60 19.77 8.00
C VAL A 114 5.36 19.20 8.70
N ALA A 115 4.45 18.57 7.95
CA ALA A 115 3.26 17.95 8.51
C ALA A 115 3.61 16.85 9.53
N ALA A 116 4.52 15.95 9.16
CA ALA A 116 4.99 14.87 10.02
C ALA A 116 5.69 15.40 11.28
N ALA A 117 6.51 16.45 11.17
CA ALA A 117 7.15 17.09 12.32
C ALA A 117 6.12 17.76 13.25
N ALA A 118 5.11 18.42 12.68
CA ALA A 118 4.03 19.05 13.43
C ALA A 118 3.19 18.03 14.22
N ASP A 119 2.96 16.83 13.66
CA ASP A 119 2.23 15.75 14.35
C ASP A 119 2.89 15.32 15.66
N LEU A 120 4.23 15.30 15.73
CA LEU A 120 4.96 14.99 16.97
C LEU A 120 4.66 15.97 18.10
N VAL A 121 4.35 17.22 17.77
CA VAL A 121 4.00 18.27 18.73
C VAL A 121 2.51 18.26 19.04
N LYS A 122 1.67 18.17 17.99
CA LYS A 122 0.21 18.14 18.14
C LYS A 122 -0.18 16.92 18.96
N GLY A 123 0.17 15.71 18.54
CA GLY A 123 -0.29 14.47 19.17
C GLY A 123 -1.80 14.26 19.07
N LYS A 124 -2.24 13.00 19.15
CA LYS A 124 -3.63 12.64 18.83
C LYS A 124 -4.71 13.08 19.82
N LEU A 125 -4.36 13.20 21.10
CA LEU A 125 -5.31 13.35 22.21
C LEU A 125 -5.00 14.56 23.10
N THR A 126 -4.10 15.44 22.67
CA THR A 126 -3.61 16.57 23.48
C THR A 126 -4.56 17.76 23.45
N GLY A 127 -5.48 17.81 22.47
CA GLY A 127 -6.28 19.00 22.19
C GLY A 127 -5.48 20.16 21.57
N ILE A 128 -4.31 19.89 20.98
CA ILE A 128 -3.46 20.89 20.32
C ILE A 128 -3.65 20.79 18.79
N PRO A 129 -4.45 21.69 18.17
CA PRO A 129 -4.73 21.63 16.73
C PRO A 129 -3.67 22.32 15.87
N VAL A 130 -2.80 23.15 16.46
CA VAL A 130 -1.82 23.98 15.74
C VAL A 130 -0.44 23.81 16.35
N ALA A 131 0.56 23.63 15.49
CA ALA A 131 1.98 23.65 15.84
C ALA A 131 2.71 24.70 14.98
N VAL A 132 3.76 25.31 15.54
CA VAL A 132 4.58 26.31 14.84
C VAL A 132 5.99 25.75 14.64
N VAL A 133 6.37 25.57 13.38
CA VAL A 133 7.73 25.20 12.99
C VAL A 133 8.52 26.48 12.72
N ARG A 134 9.70 26.62 13.34
CA ARG A 134 10.58 27.80 13.20
C ARG A 134 11.98 27.38 12.79
N GLY A 135 12.70 28.30 12.14
CA GLY A 135 14.07 28.06 11.66
C GLY A 135 14.16 27.37 10.31
N LEU A 136 13.04 27.04 9.67
CA LEU A 136 12.98 26.53 8.31
C LEU A 136 13.08 27.70 7.31
N HIS A 137 13.99 27.60 6.35
CA HIS A 137 14.01 28.51 5.21
C HIS A 137 12.94 28.05 4.21
N ILE A 138 11.93 28.88 4.00
CA ILE A 138 10.82 28.60 3.08
C ILE A 138 10.91 29.53 1.86
N THR A 139 10.80 28.94 0.67
CA THR A 139 10.57 29.67 -0.58
C THR A 139 9.11 29.51 -0.95
N ASP A 140 8.45 30.57 -1.40
CA ASP A 140 7.06 30.52 -1.89
C ASP A 140 7.09 30.56 -3.43
N ASP A 141 6.76 29.45 -4.08
CA ASP A 141 6.69 29.32 -5.54
C ASP A 141 5.24 29.27 -6.06
N GLY A 142 4.26 29.52 -5.17
CA GLY A 142 2.84 29.43 -5.46
C GLY A 142 2.30 27.99 -5.56
N SER A 143 3.10 26.96 -5.29
CA SER A 143 2.61 25.58 -5.25
C SER A 143 1.74 25.32 -4.02
N THR A 144 0.86 24.31 -4.14
CA THR A 144 -0.09 23.93 -3.11
C THR A 144 -0.06 22.41 -2.88
N ALA A 145 -0.71 21.91 -1.82
CA ALA A 145 -0.65 20.50 -1.45
C ALA A 145 -1.19 19.58 -2.55
N ARG A 146 -2.06 20.10 -3.43
CA ARG A 146 -2.51 19.41 -4.64
C ARG A 146 -1.36 18.89 -5.52
N ARG A 147 -0.20 19.58 -5.54
CA ARG A 147 0.98 19.15 -6.32
C ARG A 147 1.68 17.92 -5.73
N LEU A 148 1.39 17.55 -4.48
CA LEU A 148 1.90 16.32 -3.85
C LEU A 148 1.18 15.07 -4.36
N ILE A 149 0.00 15.22 -4.97
CA ILE A 149 -0.83 14.10 -5.43
C ILE A 149 -0.41 13.69 -6.83
N ARG A 150 -0.03 12.41 -6.98
CA ARG A 150 0.14 11.78 -8.30
C ARG A 150 -1.24 11.41 -8.85
N ALA A 151 -1.70 12.14 -9.85
CA ALA A 151 -3.01 11.93 -10.46
C ALA A 151 -2.91 11.13 -11.77
N GLY A 152 -3.98 10.42 -12.12
CA GLY A 152 -4.14 9.78 -13.42
C GLY A 152 -3.01 8.79 -13.75
N THR A 153 -2.29 9.04 -14.83
CA THR A 153 -1.22 8.14 -15.33
C THR A 153 0.03 8.14 -14.46
N GLU A 154 0.19 9.10 -13.56
CA GLU A 154 1.32 9.13 -12.62
C GLU A 154 1.07 8.25 -11.38
N ASP A 155 -0.19 7.82 -11.14
CA ASP A 155 -0.51 6.88 -10.08
C ASP A 155 -0.13 5.45 -10.49
N LEU A 156 1.00 5.00 -9.98
CA LEU A 156 1.52 3.65 -10.20
C LEU A 156 0.70 2.56 -9.47
N PHE A 157 -0.25 2.93 -8.61
CA PHE A 157 -1.02 2.03 -7.75
C PHE A 157 -2.54 2.27 -7.84
N TRP A 158 -3.02 2.84 -8.95
CA TRP A 158 -4.42 3.22 -9.15
C TRP A 158 -5.44 2.08 -9.03
N LEU A 159 -5.00 0.82 -9.20
CA LEU A 159 -5.78 -0.39 -8.92
C LEU A 159 -5.26 -1.14 -7.70
N GLY A 160 -6.20 -1.51 -6.82
CA GLY A 160 -5.96 -2.51 -5.80
C GLY A 160 -5.61 -3.88 -6.38
N THR A 161 -4.87 -4.70 -5.63
CA THR A 161 -4.46 -6.03 -6.11
C THR A 161 -5.64 -6.93 -6.46
N ALA A 162 -6.72 -6.88 -5.68
CA ALA A 162 -7.90 -7.71 -5.93
C ALA A 162 -8.63 -7.26 -7.20
N GLU A 163 -8.77 -5.94 -7.36
CA GLU A 163 -9.38 -5.28 -8.51
C GLU A 163 -8.57 -5.55 -9.78
N ALA A 164 -7.24 -5.46 -9.71
CA ALA A 164 -6.34 -5.75 -10.83
C ALA A 164 -6.42 -7.24 -11.26
N LEU A 165 -6.42 -8.17 -10.30
CA LEU A 165 -6.57 -9.60 -10.59
C LEU A 165 -7.92 -9.91 -11.23
N ASP A 166 -8.98 -9.32 -10.71
CA ASP A 166 -10.32 -9.52 -11.22
C ASP A 166 -10.49 -8.91 -12.62
N GLN A 167 -9.98 -7.70 -12.86
CA GLN A 167 -9.92 -7.10 -14.19
C GLN A 167 -9.14 -8.00 -15.17
N GLY A 168 -7.97 -8.50 -14.78
CA GLY A 168 -7.18 -9.41 -15.61
C GLY A 168 -7.95 -10.68 -16.01
N ARG A 169 -8.68 -11.28 -15.06
CA ARG A 169 -9.55 -12.44 -15.33
C ARG A 169 -10.66 -12.12 -16.33
N ARG A 170 -11.32 -10.96 -16.21
CA ARG A 170 -12.37 -10.54 -17.14
C ARG A 170 -11.83 -10.23 -18.54
N GLN A 171 -10.59 -9.74 -18.64
CA GLN A 171 -9.98 -9.36 -19.91
C GLN A 171 -9.37 -10.53 -20.68
N ALA A 172 -9.04 -11.65 -20.02
CA ALA A 172 -8.32 -12.77 -20.62
C ALA A 172 -8.86 -13.22 -22.00
N GLN A 173 -10.17 -13.46 -22.11
CA GLN A 173 -10.78 -13.89 -23.38
C GLN A 173 -10.98 -12.73 -24.38
N LEU A 174 -11.08 -11.49 -23.91
CA LEU A 174 -11.29 -10.30 -24.74
C LEU A 174 -10.02 -9.91 -25.53
N LEU A 175 -8.85 -10.35 -25.05
CA LEU A 175 -7.57 -10.16 -25.74
C LEU A 175 -7.43 -11.05 -26.98
N ARG A 176 -8.19 -12.16 -27.08
CA ARG A 176 -8.10 -13.08 -28.21
C ARG A 176 -8.59 -12.42 -29.50
N ARG A 177 -7.70 -12.32 -30.50
CA ARG A 177 -8.02 -11.89 -31.87
C ARG A 177 -7.66 -13.00 -32.86
N SER A 178 -8.39 -13.10 -33.97
CA SER A 178 -8.00 -13.94 -35.11
C SER A 178 -6.96 -13.18 -35.95
N VAL A 179 -5.73 -13.08 -35.42
CA VAL A 179 -4.63 -12.31 -36.00
C VAL A 179 -4.24 -12.86 -37.38
N ARG A 180 -4.02 -11.96 -38.35
CA ARG A 180 -3.66 -12.31 -39.75
C ARG A 180 -2.25 -11.92 -40.14
N GLN A 181 -1.60 -11.06 -39.36
CA GLN A 181 -0.25 -10.56 -39.61
C GLN A 181 0.53 -10.59 -38.30
N PHE A 182 1.77 -11.07 -38.34
CA PHE A 182 2.67 -11.19 -37.19
C PHE A 182 3.95 -10.42 -37.48
N SER A 183 4.62 -9.91 -36.44
CA SER A 183 5.95 -9.33 -36.57
C SER A 183 7.01 -10.42 -36.80
N GLU A 184 8.23 -10.02 -37.18
CA GLU A 184 9.36 -10.94 -37.32
C GLU A 184 10.01 -11.36 -35.99
N GLN A 185 9.49 -10.86 -34.86
CA GLN A 185 10.05 -11.18 -33.54
C GLN A 185 9.89 -12.68 -33.25
N PRO A 186 10.98 -13.38 -32.86
CA PRO A 186 10.90 -14.80 -32.55
C PRO A 186 10.04 -15.05 -31.31
N VAL A 187 9.18 -16.07 -31.37
CA VAL A 187 8.35 -16.47 -30.22
C VAL A 187 9.15 -17.37 -29.28
N PRO A 188 9.33 -17.01 -28.00
CA PRO A 188 9.98 -17.88 -27.03
C PRO A 188 9.26 -19.23 -26.88
N ALA A 189 10.01 -20.34 -26.95
CA ALA A 189 9.47 -21.70 -26.91
C ALA A 189 8.60 -21.99 -25.68
N HIS A 190 9.03 -21.52 -24.50
CA HIS A 190 8.32 -21.76 -23.24
C HIS A 190 6.89 -21.20 -23.24
N LEU A 191 6.64 -20.07 -23.93
CA LEU A 191 5.28 -19.51 -24.02
C LEU A 191 4.33 -20.44 -24.80
N ILE A 192 4.84 -21.15 -25.81
CA ILE A 192 4.05 -22.12 -26.59
C ILE A 192 3.77 -23.35 -25.72
N GLU A 193 4.77 -23.84 -24.99
CA GLU A 193 4.62 -24.98 -24.08
C GLU A 193 3.61 -24.68 -22.96
N ASP A 194 3.72 -23.52 -22.31
CA ASP A 194 2.81 -23.07 -21.26
C ASP A 194 1.38 -22.89 -21.81
N ALA A 195 1.22 -22.28 -22.98
CA ALA A 195 -0.09 -22.09 -23.62
C ALA A 195 -0.75 -23.42 -24.02
N VAL A 196 0.02 -24.40 -24.50
CA VAL A 196 -0.51 -25.74 -24.81
C VAL A 196 -0.91 -26.48 -23.53
N ALA A 197 -0.12 -26.36 -22.45
CA ALA A 197 -0.48 -26.91 -21.15
C ALA A 197 -1.79 -26.31 -20.62
N GLU A 198 -1.96 -24.99 -20.74
CA GLU A 198 -3.21 -24.30 -20.39
C GLU A 198 -4.38 -24.77 -21.26
N ALA A 199 -4.20 -24.90 -22.58
CA ALA A 199 -5.24 -25.37 -23.49
C ALA A 199 -5.74 -26.79 -23.16
N LEU A 200 -4.86 -27.64 -22.64
CA LEU A 200 -5.20 -29.01 -22.22
C LEU A 200 -5.99 -29.06 -20.89
N THR A 201 -6.23 -27.92 -20.23
CA THR A 201 -7.18 -27.82 -19.10
C THR A 201 -8.64 -27.81 -19.57
N ALA A 202 -8.89 -27.68 -20.88
CA ALA A 202 -10.23 -27.76 -21.45
C ALA A 202 -10.91 -29.10 -21.07
N PRO A 203 -12.23 -29.09 -20.84
CA PRO A 203 -12.95 -30.29 -20.44
C PRO A 203 -12.89 -31.36 -21.54
N ALA A 204 -12.81 -32.62 -21.09
CA ALA A 204 -12.90 -33.80 -21.95
C ALA A 204 -13.83 -34.83 -21.30
N PRO A 205 -14.49 -35.70 -22.08
CA PRO A 205 -15.20 -36.85 -21.54
C PRO A 205 -14.33 -37.66 -20.58
N HIS A 206 -14.94 -38.25 -19.56
CA HIS A 206 -14.23 -39.01 -18.53
C HIS A 206 -13.27 -40.03 -19.15
N HIS A 207 -12.02 -40.04 -18.66
CA HIS A 207 -10.94 -40.92 -19.09
C HIS A 207 -10.55 -40.81 -20.58
N THR A 208 -10.86 -39.71 -21.26
CA THR A 208 -10.42 -39.47 -22.65
C THR A 208 -9.34 -38.39 -22.74
N ARG A 209 -8.62 -38.38 -23.87
CA ARG A 209 -7.64 -37.34 -24.22
C ARG A 209 -7.76 -36.98 -25.70
N PRO A 210 -8.82 -36.27 -26.11
CA PRO A 210 -9.17 -36.10 -27.53
C PRO A 210 -8.22 -35.17 -28.29
N ALA A 211 -7.60 -34.20 -27.61
CA ALA A 211 -6.73 -33.22 -28.26
C ALA A 211 -5.25 -33.66 -28.26
N ARG A 212 -4.57 -33.41 -29.38
CA ARG A 212 -3.10 -33.43 -29.48
C ARG A 212 -2.66 -32.18 -30.23
N PHE A 213 -1.56 -31.59 -29.77
CA PHE A 213 -0.92 -30.46 -30.44
C PHE A 213 0.38 -30.94 -31.08
N VAL A 214 0.55 -30.67 -32.37
CA VAL A 214 1.77 -30.98 -33.13
C VAL A 214 2.42 -29.66 -33.52
N TRP A 215 3.56 -29.35 -32.88
CA TRP A 215 4.29 -28.11 -33.12
C TRP A 215 5.33 -28.29 -34.23
N LEU A 216 5.10 -27.65 -35.38
CA LEU A 216 5.97 -27.73 -36.56
C LEU A 216 7.14 -26.74 -36.45
N GLN A 217 8.26 -27.19 -35.90
CA GLN A 217 9.40 -26.32 -35.61
C GLN A 217 10.36 -26.11 -36.79
N THR A 218 10.37 -27.04 -37.77
CA THR A 218 11.23 -26.94 -38.95
C THR A 218 10.42 -26.50 -40.17
N ARG A 219 11.06 -25.70 -41.04
CA ARG A 219 10.43 -25.24 -42.29
C ARG A 219 9.99 -26.39 -43.20
N SER A 220 10.77 -27.47 -43.26
CA SER A 220 10.44 -28.67 -44.04
C SER A 220 9.18 -29.37 -43.53
N SER A 221 9.04 -29.53 -42.21
CA SER A 221 7.83 -30.12 -41.61
C SER A 221 6.60 -29.21 -41.74
N ALA A 222 6.80 -27.90 -41.66
CA ALA A 222 5.73 -26.91 -41.88
C ALA A 222 5.20 -26.95 -43.31
N PHE A 223 6.11 -26.93 -44.30
CA PHE A 223 5.74 -26.96 -45.72
C PHE A 223 5.01 -28.25 -46.09
N GLY A 224 5.52 -29.41 -45.67
CA GLY A 224 4.89 -30.70 -45.94
C GLY A 224 3.48 -30.83 -45.34
N CYS A 225 3.24 -30.29 -44.14
CA CYS A 225 1.91 -30.26 -43.53
C CYS A 225 0.96 -29.34 -44.31
N TRP A 226 1.41 -28.16 -44.71
CA TRP A 226 0.60 -27.20 -45.48
C TRP A 226 0.14 -27.79 -46.82
N THR A 227 1.05 -28.43 -47.56
CA THR A 227 0.72 -29.11 -48.83
C THR A 227 -0.30 -30.23 -48.64
N ALA A 228 -0.20 -30.99 -47.54
CA ALA A 228 -1.14 -32.09 -47.25
C ALA A 228 -2.54 -31.57 -46.90
N CYS A 229 -2.63 -30.49 -46.12
CA CYS A 229 -3.91 -29.90 -45.73
C CYS A 229 -4.59 -29.16 -46.90
N ALA A 230 -3.83 -28.64 -47.87
CA ALA A 230 -4.37 -28.02 -49.08
C ALA A 230 -4.97 -29.05 -50.07
N THR A 231 -4.47 -30.29 -50.06
CA THR A 231 -4.95 -31.36 -50.96
C THR A 231 -6.10 -32.19 -50.37
N SER A 232 -6.25 -32.26 -49.05
CA SER A 232 -7.23 -33.15 -48.40
C SER A 232 -8.62 -32.54 -48.15
N GLY A 233 -8.86 -31.25 -48.44
CA GLY A 233 -10.19 -30.64 -48.35
C GLY A 233 -10.85 -30.63 -46.96
N GLY A 234 -10.12 -30.95 -45.88
CA GLY A 234 -10.66 -31.03 -44.51
C GLY A 234 -9.55 -31.06 -43.44
N PRO A 235 -9.85 -30.76 -42.16
CA PRO A 235 -8.85 -30.37 -41.14
C PRO A 235 -8.04 -31.53 -40.55
N THR A 236 -8.08 -32.73 -41.12
CA THR A 236 -7.34 -33.89 -40.61
C THR A 236 -6.07 -34.12 -41.42
N CYS A 237 -5.00 -33.41 -41.06
CA CYS A 237 -3.64 -33.78 -41.42
C CYS A 237 -3.10 -34.81 -40.41
N SER A 238 -3.15 -36.11 -40.73
CA SER A 238 -2.43 -37.15 -39.96
C SER A 238 -0.99 -37.26 -40.47
N VAL A 239 -0.11 -36.38 -40.00
CA VAL A 239 1.34 -36.51 -40.23
C VAL A 239 1.91 -37.39 -39.11
N THR A 240 2.28 -38.63 -39.43
CA THR A 240 3.05 -39.52 -38.56
C THR A 240 4.48 -39.01 -38.42
N ALA A 241 4.73 -38.12 -37.46
CA ALA A 241 6.08 -37.77 -37.05
C ALA A 241 6.65 -38.87 -36.13
N SER A 242 7.74 -39.51 -36.57
CA SER A 242 8.47 -40.50 -35.78
C SER A 242 9.04 -39.88 -34.48
N PRO A 243 8.83 -40.49 -33.30
CA PRO A 243 9.20 -39.86 -32.04
C PRO A 243 10.71 -40.02 -31.78
N ARG A 244 11.49 -38.97 -32.04
CA ARG A 244 12.80 -38.85 -31.36
C ARG A 244 12.55 -38.42 -29.92
N ARG A 245 12.51 -39.40 -29.01
CA ARG A 245 12.55 -39.18 -27.56
C ARG A 245 13.83 -38.40 -27.20
N ARG A 246 13.70 -37.14 -26.78
CA ARG A 246 14.71 -36.51 -25.93
C ARG A 246 14.36 -36.80 -24.48
N ARG A 247 15.27 -37.45 -23.74
CA ARG A 247 15.18 -37.58 -22.28
C ARG A 247 15.24 -36.17 -21.69
N ALA A 248 14.19 -35.74 -21.01
CA ALA A 248 14.27 -34.60 -20.11
C ALA A 248 15.10 -35.02 -18.90
N ALA A 249 16.21 -34.33 -18.65
CA ALA A 249 16.92 -34.43 -17.38
C ALA A 249 16.02 -33.83 -16.29
N GLY A 250 15.62 -34.67 -15.34
CA GLY A 250 14.81 -34.25 -14.20
C GLY A 250 15.61 -33.31 -13.31
N GLY A 251 15.27 -32.03 -13.33
CA GLY A 251 15.64 -31.05 -12.32
C GLY A 251 14.37 -30.41 -11.78
N ALA A 252 13.95 -30.84 -10.59
CA ALA A 252 12.85 -30.20 -9.88
C ALA A 252 13.23 -28.74 -9.59
N ARG A 253 12.49 -27.78 -10.15
CA ARG A 253 12.57 -26.38 -9.73
C ARG A 253 11.70 -26.19 -8.47
N PRO A 254 12.17 -25.48 -7.43
CA PRO A 254 11.36 -25.24 -6.25
C PRO A 254 10.23 -24.25 -6.55
N ASP A 255 9.05 -24.56 -6.02
CA ASP A 255 7.84 -23.72 -6.03
C ASP A 255 8.05 -22.48 -5.15
N PRO A 256 7.99 -21.25 -5.71
CA PRO A 256 8.21 -20.01 -4.94
C PRO A 256 7.04 -19.65 -4.01
N LEU A 257 5.93 -20.41 -3.99
CA LEU A 257 4.76 -20.13 -3.16
C LEU A 257 4.52 -21.13 -2.03
N ARG A 258 5.45 -22.06 -1.79
CA ARG A 258 5.35 -22.98 -0.65
C ARG A 258 5.74 -22.28 0.65
N ARG A 259 4.79 -21.52 1.24
CA ARG A 259 4.89 -21.02 2.61
C ARG A 259 5.12 -22.19 3.57
N THR A 260 6.32 -22.25 4.13
CA THR A 260 6.67 -23.14 5.23
C THR A 260 5.77 -22.81 6.43
N ARG A 261 4.80 -23.68 6.72
CA ARG A 261 4.13 -23.68 8.03
C ARG A 261 5.17 -24.11 9.07
N SER A 262 5.69 -23.16 9.84
CA SER A 262 6.47 -23.44 11.04
C SER A 262 5.56 -24.12 12.06
N ARG A 263 5.84 -25.40 12.35
CA ARG A 263 5.26 -26.11 13.50
C ARG A 263 5.94 -25.58 14.76
N HIS A 264 5.20 -24.89 15.62
CA HIS A 264 5.56 -24.76 17.03
C HIS A 264 5.22 -26.07 17.76
N PRO A 265 6.03 -26.52 18.74
CA PRO A 265 5.72 -27.70 19.52
C PRO A 265 4.70 -27.34 20.63
N ASP A 266 3.57 -28.05 20.64
CA ASP A 266 2.61 -28.02 21.74
C ASP A 266 3.14 -28.86 22.91
N ALA A 267 3.27 -28.21 24.06
CA ALA A 267 3.48 -28.86 25.34
C ALA A 267 2.13 -29.08 26.03
N GLY A 268 1.94 -30.26 26.64
CA GLY A 268 1.01 -30.41 27.76
C GLY A 268 -0.27 -31.19 27.46
N SER A 269 -0.14 -32.51 27.54
CA SER A 269 -1.25 -33.42 27.82
C SER A 269 -1.97 -33.04 29.12
N ARG A 270 -3.29 -32.78 29.08
CA ARG A 270 -4.21 -33.15 30.18
C ARG A 270 -5.57 -33.58 29.62
N ARG A 271 -5.90 -34.84 29.91
CA ARG A 271 -7.23 -35.45 29.74
C ARG A 271 -8.27 -34.69 30.55
N ARG A 272 -9.48 -34.49 30.01
CA ARG A 272 -10.75 -34.70 30.71
C ARG A 272 -11.96 -34.62 29.76
N THR A 273 -12.56 -35.78 29.56
CA THR A 273 -14.01 -36.09 29.54
C THR A 273 -14.98 -35.23 28.72
N GLN A 274 -15.62 -35.92 27.77
CA GLN A 274 -16.94 -35.62 27.19
C GLN A 274 -17.97 -35.24 28.26
N LEU A 275 -18.85 -34.29 27.94
CA LEU A 275 -20.29 -34.39 28.23
C LEU A 275 -21.05 -33.33 27.40
N SER A 276 -21.92 -33.84 26.55
CA SER A 276 -22.98 -33.12 25.83
C SER A 276 -23.95 -32.47 26.80
N ARG A 277 -24.45 -31.26 26.50
CA ARG A 277 -25.89 -30.91 26.57
C ARG A 277 -26.19 -29.45 26.19
N CYS A 278 -27.23 -29.38 25.35
CA CYS A 278 -28.16 -28.31 24.97
C CYS A 278 -28.22 -27.03 25.83
N CYS A 279 -28.22 -25.88 25.14
CA CYS A 279 -28.92 -24.67 25.59
C CYS A 279 -30.44 -24.83 25.46
N PRO A 280 -31.22 -24.18 26.33
CA PRO A 280 -32.16 -23.19 25.80
C PRO A 280 -32.27 -21.90 26.66
N HIS A 281 -32.26 -20.76 25.96
CA HIS A 281 -33.19 -19.62 26.01
C HIS A 281 -33.82 -19.05 27.31
N ARG A 282 -33.93 -17.70 27.29
CA ARG A 282 -34.80 -16.76 28.05
C ARG A 282 -34.26 -16.28 29.41
N ARG A 283 -34.54 -15.07 29.93
CA ARG A 283 -35.14 -13.78 29.50
C ARG A 283 -34.94 -12.81 30.69
N ARG A 284 -34.90 -11.49 30.41
CA ARG A 284 -35.29 -10.35 31.30
C ARG A 284 -34.43 -10.10 32.55
N ALA A 285 -34.41 -8.95 33.21
CA ALA A 285 -34.67 -7.51 32.97
C ALA A 285 -34.60 -6.86 34.39
N HIS A 286 -34.49 -5.53 34.45
CA HIS A 286 -34.69 -4.65 35.62
C HIS A 286 -33.47 -4.46 36.55
N HIS A 287 -32.93 -3.23 36.60
CA HIS A 287 -33.19 -2.16 37.60
C HIS A 287 -32.25 -2.33 38.82
N VAL A 288 -31.74 -1.33 39.55
CA VAL A 288 -31.90 0.13 39.65
C VAL A 288 -30.86 0.59 40.68
N HIS A 289 -30.33 1.81 40.52
CA HIS A 289 -29.74 2.68 41.57
C HIS A 289 -28.55 2.12 42.39
N ARG A 290 -27.70 2.90 43.07
CA ARG A 290 -27.59 4.33 43.36
C ARG A 290 -26.13 4.59 43.75
N ARG A 291 -25.71 5.82 43.47
CA ARG A 291 -24.74 6.69 44.16
C ARG A 291 -24.04 6.15 45.42
N GLY A 292 -22.75 6.45 45.50
CA GLY A 292 -22.02 6.57 46.77
C GLY A 292 -20.62 7.17 46.57
N ARG A 293 -20.52 8.51 46.57
CA ARG A 293 -19.28 9.26 46.76
C ARG A 293 -19.19 9.65 48.24
N CYS A 294 -18.11 9.26 48.90
CA CYS A 294 -17.50 9.80 50.13
C CYS A 294 -16.23 8.96 50.32
N GLY A 295 -15.06 9.42 50.73
CA GLY A 295 -14.60 10.71 51.22
C GLY A 295 -13.07 10.59 51.42
N ARG A 296 -12.43 11.74 51.57
CA ARG A 296 -10.99 11.90 51.86
C ARG A 296 -10.62 11.38 53.26
N ALA A 297 -9.41 10.85 53.38
CA ALA A 297 -8.45 11.03 54.48
C ALA A 297 -7.09 10.53 53.93
N GLY A 298 -6.02 11.33 53.90
CA GLY A 298 -5.02 11.50 54.99
C GLY A 298 -4.14 10.24 55.14
N ALA A 299 -2.84 10.23 55.37
CA ALA A 299 -1.72 11.17 55.40
C ALA A 299 -0.47 10.29 55.62
N ALA A 300 0.72 10.85 55.32
CA ALA A 300 2.03 10.49 55.87
C ALA A 300 2.76 9.18 55.47
N GLY A 301 4.00 9.35 55.00
CA GLY A 301 5.16 8.66 55.56
C GLY A 301 5.89 7.64 54.68
N GLY A 302 7.17 7.92 54.36
CA GLY A 302 8.13 6.87 53.96
C GLY A 302 9.19 7.29 52.96
N ALA A 303 10.38 7.60 53.45
CA ALA A 303 11.61 7.92 52.70
C ALA A 303 12.21 6.71 51.97
N GLY A 304 12.98 6.95 50.89
CA GLY A 304 13.73 5.89 50.20
C GLY A 304 14.59 6.36 49.01
N GLY A 305 15.75 6.93 49.31
CA GLY A 305 17.04 6.97 48.57
C GLY A 305 17.17 6.63 47.08
N ALA A 306 17.64 7.63 46.33
CA ALA A 306 18.85 7.66 45.47
C ALA A 306 19.09 6.56 44.42
N ARG A 307 19.14 6.98 43.14
CA ARG A 307 20.20 6.69 42.15
C ARG A 307 19.92 7.48 40.84
N GLY A 308 20.41 8.71 40.79
CA GLY A 308 20.37 9.58 39.60
C GLY A 308 21.66 10.40 39.55
N GLY A 309 22.68 9.86 38.91
CA GLY A 309 24.01 10.48 38.87
C GLY A 309 24.99 9.60 38.11
N GLN A 310 24.79 9.47 36.80
CA GLN A 310 25.77 8.86 35.89
C GLN A 310 25.58 9.22 34.40
N LEU A 311 24.61 10.09 34.05
CA LEU A 311 24.34 10.44 32.64
C LEU A 311 24.79 11.87 32.25
N LEU A 312 25.12 12.73 33.23
CA LEU A 312 25.50 14.13 32.97
C LEU A 312 27.00 14.34 32.72
N ASP A 313 27.88 13.41 33.15
CA ASP A 313 29.33 13.54 32.95
C ASP A 313 29.82 13.12 31.55
N ARG A 314 28.97 12.49 30.72
CA ARG A 314 29.35 12.06 29.36
C ARG A 314 29.10 13.09 28.26
N LEU A 315 28.31 14.13 28.51
CA LEU A 315 28.00 15.16 27.52
C LEU A 315 29.00 16.32 27.52
N ASP A 316 29.72 16.52 28.62
CA ASP A 316 30.67 17.62 28.77
C ASP A 316 32.07 17.34 28.20
N HIS A 317 32.37 16.06 27.91
CA HIS A 317 33.65 15.66 27.32
C HIS A 317 33.67 15.77 25.78
N LEU A 318 32.49 15.77 25.13
CA LEU A 318 32.37 15.88 23.66
C LEU A 318 32.37 17.34 23.16
N ARG A 319 32.05 18.32 24.01
CA ARG A 319 32.12 19.75 23.64
C ARG A 319 33.53 20.34 23.64
N ARG A 320 34.53 19.67 24.22
CA ARG A 320 35.92 20.18 24.31
C ARG A 320 36.87 19.63 23.24
N ARG A 321 36.37 18.85 22.26
CA ARG A 321 37.18 18.30 21.14
C ARG A 321 36.94 18.98 19.78
N HIS A 322 36.11 20.01 19.70
CA HIS A 322 35.85 20.78 18.46
C HIS A 322 36.20 22.27 18.57
N SER A 323 37.15 22.60 19.44
CA SER A 323 37.78 23.93 19.47
C SER A 323 39.26 23.74 19.79
N ALA A 324 39.99 23.23 18.80
CA ALA A 324 41.44 23.28 18.67
C ALA A 324 41.78 23.10 17.19
#